data_AF-A0A6L9QKE5-F1
#
_entry.id   AF-A0A6L9QKE5-F1
#
_cell.length_a   1.000
_cell.length_b   1.000
_cell.length_c   1.000
_cell.angle_alpha   90.00
_cell.angle_beta   90.00
_cell.angle_gamma   90.00
#
_symmetry.space_group_name_H-M   'P 1'
#
loop_
_entity.id
_entity.type
_entity.pdbx_description
1 polymer ?
#
loop_
_entity_poly.entity_id
_entity_poly.type
_entity_poly.pdbx_seq_one_letter_code
_entity_poly.pdbx_strand_id
1 'polypeptide(L)'
;RLNEASAHVARAEWQEAQRALTAARTELNAADRRAGQVTGRVEELKAVAADPAKPAERAQFAVRDAQRLAMAQPGGAAPQHARVLDGLVERLENAPKRLTGVHPDYWAYLQELEAIRTAAGDVVTRIRSERAGQG
;
A
#
# COMPACT_ATOMS: atom_id res chain seq x y z
N ARG A 1 25.77 -17.44 12.63
CA ARG A 1 26.44 -16.12 12.66
C ARG A 1 27.06 -15.78 14.01
N LEU A 2 26.31 -15.64 15.11
CA LEU A 2 26.92 -15.32 16.42
C LEU A 2 27.89 -16.41 16.91
N ASN A 3 27.51 -17.68 16.79
CA ASN A 3 28.40 -18.80 17.12
C ASN A 3 29.66 -18.86 16.21
N GLU A 4 29.55 -18.43 14.96
CA GLU A 4 30.69 -18.34 14.02
C GLU A 4 31.64 -17.21 14.43
N ALA A 5 31.09 -16.04 14.79
CA ALA A 5 31.87 -14.93 15.33
C ALA A 5 32.63 -15.34 16.59
N SER A 6 31.96 -16.01 17.54
CA SER A 6 32.60 -16.52 18.76
C SER A 6 33.69 -17.55 18.46
N ALA A 7 33.52 -18.39 17.44
CA ALA A 7 34.54 -19.34 17.01
C ALA A 7 35.78 -18.67 16.39
N HIS A 8 35.59 -17.61 15.58
CA HIS A 8 36.71 -16.83 15.03
C HIS A 8 37.47 -16.05 16.11
N VAL A 9 36.76 -15.50 17.11
CA VAL A 9 37.40 -14.86 18.28
C VAL A 9 38.27 -15.87 19.04
N ALA A 10 37.76 -17.08 19.27
CA ALA A 10 38.50 -18.13 19.97
C ALA A 10 39.79 -18.57 19.22
N ARG A 11 39.86 -18.32 17.90
CA ARG A 11 41.03 -18.61 17.05
C ARG A 11 41.91 -17.37 16.77
N ALA A 12 41.62 -16.22 17.39
CA ALA A 12 42.27 -14.93 17.12
C ALA A 12 42.16 -14.47 15.65
N GLU A 13 41.13 -14.92 14.93
CA GLU A 13 40.78 -14.53 13.55
C GLU A 13 39.91 -13.27 13.57
N TRP A 14 40.50 -12.14 13.94
CA TRP A 14 39.77 -10.91 14.27
C TRP A 14 38.98 -10.32 13.09
N GLN A 15 39.51 -10.41 11.87
CA GLN A 15 38.84 -9.92 10.66
C GLN A 15 37.58 -10.73 10.36
N GLU A 16 37.67 -12.05 10.47
CA GLU A 16 36.60 -13.01 10.24
C GLU A 16 35.52 -12.88 11.32
N ALA A 17 35.93 -12.72 12.59
CA ALA A 17 35.04 -12.41 13.69
C ALA A 17 34.25 -11.11 13.44
N GLN A 18 34.91 -10.03 13.01
CA GLN A 18 34.27 -8.76 12.69
C GLN A 18 33.27 -8.87 11.52
N ARG A 19 33.62 -9.64 10.48
CA ARG A 19 32.71 -9.92 9.35
C ARG A 19 31.48 -10.70 9.82
N ALA A 20 31.67 -11.74 10.62
CA ALA A 20 30.58 -12.56 11.15
C ALA A 20 29.63 -11.75 12.07
N LEU A 21 30.18 -10.85 12.90
CA LEU A 21 29.38 -9.93 13.72
C LEU A 21 28.59 -8.92 12.88
N THR A 22 29.22 -8.34 11.86
CA THR A 22 28.55 -7.41 10.94
C THR A 22 27.39 -8.10 10.22
N ALA A 23 27.60 -9.32 9.72
CA ALA A 23 26.56 -10.11 9.07
C ALA A 23 25.41 -10.43 10.03
N ALA A 24 25.71 -10.86 11.27
CA ALA A 24 24.70 -11.12 12.30
C ALA A 24 23.84 -9.87 12.59
N ARG A 25 24.47 -8.68 12.68
CA ARG A 25 23.75 -7.43 12.93
C ARG A 25 22.87 -7.03 11.75
N THR A 26 23.34 -7.21 10.51
CA THR A 26 22.52 -6.96 9.31
C THR A 26 21.29 -7.88 9.27
N GLU A 27 21.48 -9.17 9.55
CA GLU A 27 20.39 -10.14 9.62
C GLU A 27 19.38 -9.78 10.73
N LEU A 28 19.86 -9.40 11.93
CA LEU A 28 19.01 -8.98 13.04
C LEU A 28 18.23 -7.71 12.71
N ASN A 29 18.88 -6.69 12.14
CA ASN A 29 18.20 -5.46 11.71
C ASN A 29 17.14 -5.74 10.63
N ALA A 30 17.39 -6.71 9.74
CA ALA A 30 16.41 -7.12 8.75
C ALA A 30 15.22 -7.85 9.40
N ALA A 31 15.48 -8.71 10.39
CA ALA A 31 14.45 -9.38 11.16
C ALA A 31 13.59 -8.38 11.96
N ASP A 32 14.21 -7.40 12.62
CA ASP A 32 13.52 -6.33 13.35
C ASP A 32 12.61 -5.50 12.44
N ARG A 33 13.10 -5.11 11.25
CA ARG A 33 12.25 -4.45 10.24
C ARG A 33 11.06 -5.31 9.82
N ARG A 34 11.25 -6.61 9.60
CA ARG A 34 10.16 -7.53 9.23
C ARG A 34 9.14 -7.66 10.37
N ALA A 35 9.61 -7.77 11.61
CA ALA A 35 8.74 -7.80 12.79
C ALA A 35 7.94 -6.49 12.92
N GLY A 36 8.59 -5.33 12.73
CA GLY A 36 7.94 -4.02 12.70
C GLY A 36 6.88 -3.88 11.61
N GLN A 37 7.08 -4.49 10.43
CA GLN A 37 6.06 -4.50 9.37
C GLN A 37 4.82 -5.33 9.78
N VAL A 38 5.02 -6.45 10.47
CA VAL A 38 3.91 -7.29 10.95
C VAL A 38 3.13 -6.58 12.06
N THR A 39 3.82 -5.97 13.03
CA THR A 39 3.14 -5.22 14.10
C THR A 39 2.41 -3.99 13.54
N GLY A 40 3.00 -3.29 12.57
CA GLY A 40 2.33 -2.20 11.83
C GLY A 40 1.03 -2.66 11.17
N ARG A 41 1.03 -3.83 10.50
CA ARG A 41 -0.17 -4.39 9.89
C ARG A 41 -1.25 -4.76 10.91
N VAL A 42 -0.86 -5.29 12.07
CA VAL A 42 -1.82 -5.59 13.15
C VAL A 42 -2.50 -4.32 13.65
N GLU A 43 -1.73 -3.24 13.84
CA GLU A 43 -2.30 -1.95 14.25
C GLU A 43 -3.21 -1.35 13.17
N GLU A 44 -2.85 -1.50 11.89
CA GLU A 44 -3.72 -1.10 10.77
C GLU A 44 -5.05 -1.87 10.76
N LEU A 45 -5.00 -3.19 10.97
CA LEU A 45 -6.19 -4.04 11.05
C LEU A 45 -7.08 -3.68 12.24
N LYS A 46 -6.48 -3.38 13.41
CA LYS A 46 -7.24 -2.87 14.57
C LYS A 46 -7.89 -1.52 14.28
N ALA A 47 -7.16 -0.61 13.64
CA ALA A 47 -7.66 0.72 13.32
C ALA A 47 -8.84 0.67 12.35
N VAL A 48 -8.77 -0.15 11.29
CA VAL A 48 -9.91 -0.32 10.36
C VAL A 48 -11.07 -1.06 10.99
N ALA A 49 -10.82 -2.01 11.89
CA ALA A 49 -11.90 -2.67 12.62
C ALA A 49 -12.64 -1.68 13.55
N ALA A 50 -11.93 -0.71 14.13
CA ALA A 50 -12.53 0.34 14.94
C ALA A 50 -13.30 1.39 14.11
N ASP A 51 -12.82 1.70 12.91
CA ASP A 51 -13.45 2.64 11.98
C ASP A 51 -13.25 2.20 10.51
N PRO A 52 -14.18 1.38 9.97
CA PRO A 52 -14.11 0.92 8.59
C PRO A 52 -14.38 2.02 7.56
N ALA A 53 -15.01 3.13 7.96
CA ALA A 53 -15.40 4.21 7.05
C ALA A 53 -14.20 5.08 6.67
N LYS A 54 -13.29 5.35 7.61
CA LYS A 54 -12.11 6.19 7.40
C LYS A 54 -11.24 5.83 6.18
N PRO A 55 -10.84 4.57 5.93
CA PRO A 55 -10.10 4.25 4.72
C PRO A 55 -10.96 4.36 3.45
N ALA A 56 -12.27 4.09 3.53
CA ALA A 56 -13.18 4.28 2.39
C ALA A 56 -13.34 5.76 2.01
N GLU A 57 -13.41 6.67 2.97
CA GLU A 57 -13.41 8.12 2.72
C GLU A 57 -12.17 8.54 1.93
N ARG A 58 -10.98 8.04 2.31
CA ARG A 58 -9.73 8.32 1.59
C ARG A 58 -9.79 7.82 0.14
N ALA A 59 -10.34 6.63 -0.09
CA ALA A 59 -10.55 6.12 -1.45
C ALA A 59 -11.58 6.96 -2.22
N GLN A 60 -12.66 7.38 -1.56
CA GLN A 60 -13.67 8.27 -2.13
C GLN A 60 -13.08 9.61 -2.57
N PHE A 61 -12.21 10.20 -1.75
CA PHE A 61 -11.51 11.43 -2.10
C PHE A 61 -10.64 11.25 -3.36
N ALA A 62 -9.87 10.17 -3.45
CA ALA A 62 -9.04 9.89 -4.63
C ALA A 62 -9.88 9.73 -5.91
N VAL A 63 -10.99 8.98 -5.84
CA VAL A 63 -11.90 8.80 -6.98
C VAL A 63 -12.56 10.11 -7.39
N ARG A 64 -13.07 10.90 -6.42
CA ARG A 64 -13.69 12.21 -6.68
C ARG A 64 -12.70 13.21 -7.29
N ASP A 65 -11.46 13.21 -6.83
CA ASP A 65 -10.43 14.09 -7.38
C ASP A 65 -10.11 13.71 -8.84
N ALA A 66 -9.98 12.42 -9.13
CA ALA A 66 -9.80 11.92 -10.48
C ALA A 66 -10.99 12.27 -11.40
N GLN A 67 -12.23 12.10 -10.92
CA GLN A 67 -13.44 12.52 -11.63
C GLN A 67 -13.47 14.03 -11.90
N ARG A 68 -13.12 14.85 -10.89
CA ARG A 68 -13.04 16.31 -11.06
C ARG A 68 -12.02 16.69 -12.13
N LEU A 69 -10.83 16.05 -12.12
CA LEU A 69 -9.81 16.29 -13.14
C LEU A 69 -10.27 15.87 -14.55
N ALA A 70 -10.96 14.73 -14.66
CA ALA A 70 -11.51 14.26 -15.92
C ALA A 70 -12.58 15.21 -16.47
N MET A 71 -13.49 15.68 -15.62
CA MET A 71 -14.53 16.64 -16.02
C MET A 71 -13.97 18.02 -16.40
N ALA A 72 -12.79 18.37 -15.89
CA ALA A 72 -12.10 19.62 -16.22
C ALA A 72 -11.31 19.59 -17.55
N GLN A 73 -11.36 18.49 -18.33
CA GLN A 73 -10.79 18.49 -19.69
C GLN A 73 -11.62 19.35 -20.65
N PRO A 74 -11.01 19.95 -21.69
CA PRO A 74 -11.76 20.51 -22.82
C PRO A 74 -12.66 19.44 -23.45
N GLY A 75 -13.96 19.71 -23.55
CA GLY A 75 -14.95 18.72 -24.02
C GLY A 75 -15.45 17.73 -22.96
N GLY A 76 -15.04 17.89 -21.69
CA GLY A 76 -15.46 17.06 -20.57
C GLY A 76 -14.71 15.73 -20.45
N ALA A 77 -15.19 14.84 -19.58
CA ALA A 77 -14.52 13.57 -19.33
C ALA A 77 -14.55 12.67 -20.57
N ALA A 78 -13.36 12.29 -21.07
CA ALA A 78 -13.25 11.34 -22.18
C ALA A 78 -13.93 10.00 -21.81
N PRO A 79 -14.70 9.38 -22.73
CA PRO A 79 -15.52 8.20 -22.40
C PRO A 79 -14.77 7.02 -21.79
N GLN A 80 -13.50 6.84 -22.16
CA GLN A 80 -12.64 5.80 -21.59
C GLN A 80 -12.30 6.04 -20.12
N HIS A 81 -12.06 7.29 -19.72
CA HIS A 81 -11.75 7.63 -18.33
C HIS A 81 -13.01 7.59 -17.48
N ALA A 82 -14.13 8.10 -18.02
CA ALA A 82 -15.42 8.05 -17.35
C ALA A 82 -15.83 6.60 -17.00
N ARG A 83 -15.77 5.68 -17.98
CA ARG A 83 -16.11 4.26 -17.75
C ARG A 83 -15.26 3.61 -16.65
N VAL A 84 -13.95 3.90 -16.61
CA VAL A 84 -13.07 3.37 -15.56
C VAL A 84 -13.47 3.94 -14.20
N LEU A 85 -13.67 5.25 -14.11
CA LEU A 85 -14.04 5.92 -12.86
C LEU A 85 -15.40 5.47 -12.33
N ASP A 86 -16.39 5.23 -13.20
CA ASP A 86 -17.69 4.68 -12.80
C ASP A 86 -17.55 3.28 -12.20
N GLY A 87 -16.71 2.42 -12.79
CA GLY A 87 -16.40 1.11 -12.23
C GLY A 87 -15.67 1.20 -10.87
N LEU A 88 -14.84 2.23 -10.66
CA LEU A 88 -14.22 2.47 -9.36
C LEU A 88 -15.21 2.92 -8.29
N VAL A 89 -16.22 3.73 -8.67
CA VAL A 89 -17.33 4.11 -7.78
C VAL A 89 -18.11 2.87 -7.36
N GLU A 90 -18.51 2.03 -8.31
CA GLU A 90 -19.25 0.80 -8.01
C GLU A 90 -18.47 -0.13 -7.07
N ARG A 91 -17.16 -0.33 -7.32
CA ARG A 91 -16.29 -1.10 -6.44
C ARG A 91 -16.22 -0.51 -5.03
N LEU A 92 -16.06 0.81 -4.93
CA LEU A 92 -16.01 1.52 -3.65
C LEU A 92 -17.31 1.40 -2.86
N GLU A 93 -18.46 1.54 -3.52
CA GLU A 93 -19.78 1.39 -2.89
C GLU A 93 -20.04 -0.04 -2.39
N ASN A 94 -19.45 -1.04 -3.07
CA ASN A 94 -19.62 -2.44 -2.72
C ASN A 94 -18.61 -2.95 -1.69
N ALA A 95 -17.43 -2.32 -1.56
CA ALA A 95 -16.37 -2.79 -0.67
C ALA A 95 -16.81 -2.88 0.81
N PRO A 96 -17.46 -1.87 1.43
CA PRO A 96 -17.95 -1.99 2.81
C PRO A 96 -19.02 -3.06 2.98
N LYS A 97 -19.85 -3.30 1.95
CA LYS A 97 -20.92 -4.31 1.98
C LYS A 97 -20.38 -5.74 2.06
N ARG A 98 -19.10 -5.95 1.72
CA ARG A 98 -18.42 -7.26 1.85
C ARG A 98 -17.95 -7.55 3.27
N LEU A 99 -17.93 -6.56 4.16
CA LEU A 99 -17.61 -6.74 5.58
C LEU A 99 -18.78 -7.43 6.29
N THR A 100 -18.81 -8.75 6.22
CA THR A 100 -19.90 -9.59 6.75
C THR A 100 -19.38 -10.61 7.76
N GLY A 101 -20.26 -11.10 8.64
CA GLY A 101 -19.93 -12.09 9.66
C GLY A 101 -19.28 -11.52 10.93
N VAL A 102 -18.91 -12.42 11.86
CA VAL A 102 -18.34 -12.06 13.17
C VAL A 102 -16.91 -11.55 13.06
N HIS A 103 -16.16 -12.05 12.07
CA HIS A 103 -14.80 -11.61 11.77
C HIS A 103 -14.67 -11.25 10.30
N PRO A 104 -15.12 -10.03 9.91
CA PRO A 104 -14.98 -9.55 8.55
C PRO A 104 -13.53 -9.55 8.09
N ASP A 105 -13.29 -9.84 6.80
CA ASP A 105 -11.96 -9.77 6.20
C ASP A 105 -11.56 -8.32 5.92
N TYR A 106 -11.08 -7.66 6.97
CA TYR A 106 -10.57 -6.29 6.90
C TYR A 106 -9.33 -6.14 6.03
N TRP A 107 -8.54 -7.22 5.86
CA TRP A 107 -7.35 -7.18 5.03
C TRP A 107 -7.74 -7.09 3.55
N ALA A 108 -8.64 -7.97 3.10
CA ALA A 108 -9.16 -7.92 1.74
C ALA A 108 -9.86 -6.58 1.45
N TYR A 109 -10.57 -6.02 2.43
CA TYR A 109 -11.18 -4.69 2.32
C TYR A 109 -10.13 -3.58 2.12
N LEU A 110 -9.08 -3.52 2.94
CA LEU A 110 -8.00 -2.53 2.79
C LEU A 110 -7.28 -2.68 1.44
N GLN A 111 -7.03 -3.91 0.99
CA GLN A 111 -6.43 -4.18 -0.31
C GLN A 111 -7.31 -3.70 -1.48
N GLU A 112 -8.62 -3.90 -1.39
CA GLU A 112 -9.56 -3.41 -2.40
C GLU A 112 -9.59 -1.88 -2.45
N LEU A 113 -9.60 -1.21 -1.29
CA LEU A 113 -9.54 0.25 -1.21
C LEU A 113 -8.22 0.81 -1.76
N GLU A 114 -7.09 0.15 -1.49
CA GLU A 114 -5.79 0.52 -2.07
C GLU A 114 -5.83 0.39 -3.60
N ALA A 115 -6.32 -0.74 -4.12
CA ALA A 115 -6.41 -0.99 -5.55
C ALA A 115 -7.29 0.06 -6.26
N ILE A 116 -8.38 0.51 -5.61
CA ILE A 116 -9.23 1.60 -6.12
C ILE A 116 -8.45 2.92 -6.19
N ARG A 117 -7.70 3.26 -5.13
CA ARG A 117 -6.88 4.49 -5.11
C ARG A 117 -5.78 4.48 -6.17
N THR A 118 -5.08 3.35 -6.31
CA THR A 118 -4.06 3.18 -7.35
C THR A 118 -4.66 3.40 -8.73
N ALA A 119 -5.78 2.74 -9.04
CA ALA A 119 -6.44 2.88 -10.33
C ALA A 119 -6.94 4.32 -10.60
N ALA A 120 -7.44 5.02 -9.58
CA ALA A 120 -7.80 6.45 -9.71
C ALA A 120 -6.56 7.31 -10.01
N GLY A 121 -5.43 7.04 -9.34
CA GLY A 121 -4.15 7.69 -9.60
C GLY A 121 -3.60 7.43 -11.01
N ASP A 122 -3.80 6.22 -11.54
CA ASP A 122 -3.42 5.86 -12.90
C ASP A 122 -4.22 6.64 -13.95
N VAL A 123 -5.53 6.82 -13.72
CA VAL A 123 -6.38 7.68 -14.57
C VAL A 123 -5.88 9.13 -14.54
N VAL A 124 -5.58 9.67 -13.35
CA VAL A 124 -5.00 11.03 -13.21
C VAL A 124 -3.70 11.16 -13.98
N THR A 125 -2.81 10.17 -13.85
CA THR A 125 -1.52 10.15 -14.54
C THR A 125 -1.73 10.15 -16.05
N ARG A 126 -2.61 9.28 -16.56
CA ARG A 126 -2.93 9.18 -17.99
C ARG A 126 -3.48 10.50 -18.54
N ILE A 127 -4.44 11.11 -17.85
CA ILE A 127 -5.00 12.41 -18.23
C ILE A 127 -3.91 13.49 -18.30
N ARG A 128 -3.00 13.53 -17.33
CA ARG A 128 -1.89 14.50 -17.32
C ARG A 128 -0.92 14.27 -18.47
N SER A 129 -0.61 13.00 -18.78
CA SER A 129 0.23 12.64 -19.93
C SER A 129 -0.42 13.02 -21.27
N GLU A 130 -1.72 12.78 -21.43
CA GLU A 130 -2.48 13.18 -22.63
C GLU A 130 -2.45 14.69 -22.84
N ARG A 131 -2.58 15.49 -21.77
CA ARG A 131 -2.44 16.96 -21.84
C ARG A 131 -1.03 17.38 -22.22
N ALA A 132 -0.01 16.76 -21.65
CA ALA A 132 1.39 17.11 -21.93
C ALA A 132 1.82 16.78 -23.37
N GLY A 133 1.20 15.79 -24.01
CA GLY A 133 1.45 15.46 -25.42
C GLY A 133 0.60 16.27 -26.42
N GLN A 134 -0.39 17.04 -25.97
CA GLN A 134 -1.24 17.90 -26.80
C GLN A 134 -0.76 19.36 -26.87
N GLY A 135 0.19 19.76 -26.02
CA GLY A 135 0.86 21.07 -26.05
C GLY A 135 2.21 21.00 -26.73
#